data_AF-A0A817KHP9-F1
#
_entry.id   AF-A0A817KHP9-F1
#
_cell.length_a   1.000
_cell.length_b   1.000
_cell.length_c   1.000
_cell.angle_alpha   90.00
_cell.angle_beta   90.00
_cell.angle_gamma   90.00
#
_symmetry.space_group_name_H-M   'P 1'
#
loop_
_entity.id
_entity.type
_entity.pdbx_description
1 polymer ?
#
loop_
_entity_poly.entity_id
_entity_poly.type
_entity_poly.pdbx_seq_one_letter_code
_entity_poly.pdbx_strand_id
1 'polypeptide(L)'
;MNSLSAALDQRLARSTHYITCPNCSQLNNKLKMKEQFQNLFSMLVYMSDVYHYQLWLATWNNGLCTSTCSACQVTALVGRDNPTSVTIVEQNEYPFDDTIYFRFQLPIPTQFNVYLRIPQWCQESIELYINGEIIFNKKPSTNDSYLVPDRIWCDGDLLMFKIPMTVQMKIWLKKHNSVSILYGLLSFCVEYL
;
A
#
# COMPACT_ATOMS: atom_id res chain seq x y z
N MET A 1 6.94 -0.83 -6.86
CA MET A 1 6.86 -0.46 -5.43
C MET A 1 8.04 -1.03 -4.64
N ASN A 2 8.38 -2.32 -4.78
CA ASN A 2 9.44 -2.96 -3.96
C ASN A 2 10.89 -2.52 -4.26
N SER A 3 11.15 -1.88 -5.39
CA SER A 3 12.53 -1.49 -5.78
C SER A 3 13.11 -0.38 -4.91
N LEU A 4 12.26 0.46 -4.31
CA LEU A 4 12.72 1.64 -3.57
C LEU A 4 13.27 1.27 -2.19
N SER A 5 12.51 0.52 -1.39
CA SER A 5 12.98 0.03 -0.09
C SER A 5 14.17 -0.91 -0.23
N ALA A 6 14.19 -1.74 -1.28
CA ALA A 6 15.33 -2.61 -1.60
C ALA A 6 16.60 -1.86 -2.01
N ALA A 7 16.54 -0.56 -2.28
CA ALA A 7 17.70 0.24 -2.68
C ALA A 7 18.51 0.75 -1.49
N LEU A 8 17.99 0.70 -0.28
CA LEU A 8 18.62 1.26 0.91
C LEU A 8 19.16 0.14 1.82
N ASP A 9 20.35 0.35 2.36
CA ASP A 9 20.88 -0.51 3.43
C ASP A 9 19.98 -0.40 4.68
N GLN A 10 19.48 -1.55 5.14
CA GLN A 10 18.57 -1.69 6.28
C GLN A 10 19.14 -1.15 7.59
N ARG A 11 20.47 -1.11 7.77
CA ARG A 11 21.04 -0.71 9.06
C ARG A 11 21.05 0.79 9.31
N LEU A 12 21.35 1.59 8.28
CA LEU A 12 21.60 3.03 8.48
C LEU A 12 21.13 3.90 7.29
N ALA A 13 20.57 3.31 6.22
CA ALA A 13 20.25 3.99 4.96
C ALA A 13 21.41 4.84 4.40
N ARG A 14 22.65 4.52 4.76
CA ARG A 14 23.87 5.29 4.42
C ARG A 14 24.38 5.01 3.01
N SER A 15 23.86 3.99 2.36
CA SER A 15 24.23 3.61 1.00
C SER A 15 22.98 3.26 0.20
N THR A 16 22.93 3.80 -1.02
CA THR A 16 21.91 3.47 -2.01
C THR A 16 22.51 2.57 -3.09
N HIS A 17 21.86 1.45 -3.38
CA HIS A 17 22.21 0.64 -4.55
C HIS A 17 21.75 1.36 -5.82
N TYR A 18 22.71 1.85 -6.61
CA TYR A 18 22.47 2.59 -7.86
C TYR A 18 21.69 1.77 -8.90
N ILE A 19 21.72 0.43 -8.80
CA ILE A 19 20.96 -0.49 -9.64
C ILE A 19 20.20 -1.48 -8.76
N THR A 20 18.96 -1.15 -8.39
CA THR A 20 18.01 -2.17 -7.90
C THR A 20 17.29 -2.78 -9.09
N CYS A 21 17.93 -3.74 -9.73
CA CYS A 21 17.24 -4.68 -10.62
C CYS A 21 16.98 -5.96 -9.83
N PRO A 22 15.83 -6.11 -9.14
CA PRO A 22 15.53 -7.28 -8.31
C PRO A 22 15.49 -8.61 -9.10
N ASN A 23 15.61 -8.56 -10.43
CA ASN A 23 15.58 -9.72 -11.32
C ASN A 23 16.85 -9.83 -12.16
N CYS A 24 18.03 -9.60 -11.58
CA CYS A 24 19.30 -9.87 -12.27
C CYS A 24 19.68 -11.34 -12.07
N SER A 25 19.48 -12.18 -13.07
CA SER A 25 19.82 -13.61 -13.05
C SER A 25 21.33 -13.90 -13.16
N GLN A 26 22.18 -12.87 -13.06
CA GLN A 26 23.62 -12.99 -13.28
C GLN A 26 24.41 -12.06 -12.35
N LEU A 27 24.54 -12.50 -11.10
CA LEU A 27 25.52 -12.01 -10.13
C LEU A 27 26.83 -12.79 -10.37
N ASN A 28 27.69 -12.26 -11.23
CA ASN A 28 29.04 -12.77 -11.40
C ASN A 28 30.05 -11.64 -11.27
N ASN A 29 31.27 -11.97 -10.85
CA ASN A 29 32.39 -11.02 -10.74
C ASN A 29 33.04 -10.73 -12.10
N LYS A 30 32.27 -10.67 -13.19
CA LYS A 30 32.78 -10.31 -14.52
C LYS A 30 32.44 -8.87 -14.84
N LEU A 31 33.44 -8.10 -15.26
CA LEU A 31 33.29 -6.75 -15.79
C LEU A 31 32.31 -6.75 -16.97
N LYS A 32 31.24 -5.95 -16.86
CA LYS A 32 30.25 -5.75 -17.93
C LYS A 32 30.56 -4.40 -18.61
N MET A 33 31.12 -4.44 -19.82
CA MET A 33 31.69 -3.26 -20.51
C MET A 33 30.76 -2.63 -21.57
N LYS A 34 29.47 -3.05 -21.64
CA LYS A 34 28.53 -2.51 -22.65
C LYS A 34 27.59 -1.49 -22.02
N GLU A 35 27.80 -0.22 -22.39
CA GLU A 35 26.90 0.94 -22.31
C GLU A 35 25.94 0.96 -21.11
N GLN A 36 26.46 1.39 -19.96
CA GLN A 36 25.63 1.83 -18.84
C GLN A 36 25.28 3.30 -19.02
N PHE A 37 23.99 3.61 -19.11
CA PHE A 37 23.50 4.98 -19.04
C PHE A 37 23.77 5.53 -17.64
N GLN A 38 24.81 6.37 -17.50
CA GLN A 38 24.96 7.25 -16.35
C GLN A 38 24.13 8.52 -16.61
N ASN A 39 23.16 8.79 -15.74
CA ASN A 39 22.47 10.06 -15.77
C ASN A 39 23.45 11.17 -15.36
N LEU A 40 23.54 12.24 -16.15
CA LEU A 40 24.40 13.42 -15.90
C LEU A 40 23.92 14.28 -14.70
N PHE A 41 22.82 13.92 -14.06
CA PHE A 41 22.28 14.58 -12.88
C PHE A 41 21.58 13.55 -11.99
N SER A 42 21.46 13.85 -10.69
CA SER A 42 20.68 13.06 -9.73
C SER A 42 19.21 13.09 -10.13
N MET A 43 18.71 12.03 -10.80
CA MET A 43 17.29 11.92 -11.16
C MET A 43 16.38 11.82 -9.94
N LEU A 44 16.90 11.31 -8.82
CA LEU A 44 16.18 11.12 -7.56
C LEU A 44 17.14 11.44 -6.42
N VAL A 45 17.07 12.68 -5.89
CA VAL A 45 17.67 12.98 -4.58
C VAL A 45 16.73 12.35 -3.55
N TYR A 46 17.13 11.20 -3.03
CA TYR A 46 16.36 10.46 -2.05
C TYR A 46 16.54 11.08 -0.67
N MET A 47 15.46 11.60 -0.11
CA MET A 47 15.38 11.85 1.33
C MET A 47 14.78 10.59 1.97
N SER A 48 15.52 9.98 2.91
CA SER A 48 14.90 9.09 3.88
C SER A 48 13.74 9.85 4.56
N ASP A 49 12.62 9.17 4.83
CA ASP A 49 11.40 9.70 5.47
C ASP A 49 10.27 10.23 4.55
N VAL A 50 10.39 10.14 3.21
CA VAL A 50 9.33 10.60 2.27
C VAL A 50 8.16 9.61 2.07
N TYR A 51 8.10 8.51 2.83
CA TYR A 51 7.04 7.51 2.67
C TYR A 51 5.65 7.94 3.20
N HIS A 52 5.58 8.98 4.03
CA HIS A 52 4.33 9.39 4.70
C HIS A 52 3.48 10.41 3.92
N TYR A 53 3.96 10.95 2.80
CA TYR A 53 3.34 12.13 2.19
C TYR A 53 2.06 11.86 1.37
N GLN A 54 1.65 10.59 1.17
CA GLN A 54 0.50 10.23 0.32
C GLN A 54 -0.30 9.03 0.86
N LEU A 55 -0.50 8.95 2.18
CA LEU A 55 -1.33 7.90 2.78
C LEU A 55 -2.82 8.16 2.53
N TRP A 56 -3.24 9.40 2.82
CA TRP A 56 -4.63 9.86 2.69
C TRP A 56 -4.76 11.01 1.71
N LEU A 57 -5.80 10.98 0.89
CA LEU A 57 -6.12 12.00 -0.11
C LEU A 57 -7.55 12.51 0.09
N ALA A 58 -7.75 13.82 -0.03
CA ALA A 58 -9.09 14.38 -0.13
C ALA A 58 -9.73 14.00 -1.47
N THR A 59 -11.01 13.69 -1.46
CA THR A 59 -11.76 13.36 -2.68
C THR A 59 -12.64 14.51 -3.14
N TRP A 60 -13.02 14.49 -4.41
CA TRP A 60 -13.83 15.53 -5.06
C TRP A 60 -15.21 15.75 -4.40
N ASN A 61 -15.71 14.76 -3.66
CA ASN A 61 -17.00 14.77 -2.97
C ASN A 61 -16.86 15.01 -1.45
N ASN A 62 -15.81 15.71 -1.00
CA ASN A 62 -15.58 16.04 0.40
C ASN A 62 -15.45 14.79 1.31
N GLY A 63 -14.92 13.70 0.76
CA GLY A 63 -14.57 12.48 1.47
C GLY A 63 -13.05 12.30 1.57
N LEU A 64 -12.65 11.09 1.93
CA LEU A 64 -11.25 10.71 2.12
C LEU A 64 -10.95 9.39 1.40
N CYS A 65 -9.74 9.26 0.87
CA CYS A 65 -9.27 8.08 0.15
C CYS A 65 -7.94 7.58 0.70
N THR A 66 -7.86 6.28 0.99
CA THR A 66 -6.63 5.59 1.36
C THR A 66 -5.85 5.24 0.08
N SER A 67 -4.74 5.92 -0.17
CA SER A 67 -3.90 5.65 -1.34
C SER A 67 -2.92 4.50 -1.08
N THR A 68 -2.34 4.48 0.13
CA THR A 68 -1.42 3.46 0.63
C THR A 68 -1.73 3.19 2.11
N CYS A 69 -1.53 1.95 2.55
CA CYS A 69 -1.84 1.52 3.92
C CYS A 69 -0.56 1.51 4.76
N SER A 70 -0.59 2.24 5.87
CA SER A 70 0.48 2.34 6.86
C SER A 70 -0.12 2.90 8.15
N ALA A 71 0.38 2.46 9.31
CA ALA A 71 -0.05 3.01 10.58
C ALA A 71 0.15 4.54 10.60
N CYS A 72 -0.94 5.30 10.74
CA CYS A 72 -0.93 6.75 10.68
C CYS A 72 -2.18 7.37 11.31
N GLN A 73 -2.17 8.70 11.43
CA GLN A 73 -3.34 9.47 11.82
C GLN A 73 -3.53 10.61 10.83
N VAL A 74 -4.75 10.80 10.36
CA VAL A 74 -5.13 11.91 9.49
C VAL A 74 -6.25 12.71 10.13
N THR A 75 -6.15 14.03 10.08
CA THR A 75 -7.23 14.95 10.48
C THR A 75 -7.60 15.82 9.29
N ALA A 76 -8.87 15.83 8.90
CA ALA A 76 -9.35 16.56 7.73
C ALA A 76 -10.79 17.07 7.93
N LEU A 77 -11.18 18.07 7.13
CA LEU A 77 -12.57 18.51 7.03
C LEU A 77 -13.29 17.68 5.96
N VAL A 78 -14.40 17.06 6.34
CA VAL A 78 -15.21 16.18 5.47
C VAL A 78 -16.69 16.52 5.56
N GLY A 79 -17.46 16.01 4.60
CA GLY A 79 -18.89 16.30 4.47
C GLY A 79 -19.15 17.58 3.69
N ARG A 80 -20.19 17.56 2.85
CA ARG A 80 -20.53 18.68 1.96
C ARG A 80 -21.43 19.73 2.61
N ASP A 81 -22.49 19.26 3.28
CA ASP A 81 -23.53 20.15 3.82
C ASP A 81 -23.16 20.74 5.18
N ASN A 82 -22.47 19.96 6.02
CA ASN A 82 -21.99 20.39 7.33
C ASN A 82 -20.53 19.94 7.54
N PRO A 83 -19.55 20.72 7.06
CA PRO A 83 -18.14 20.35 7.14
C PRO A 83 -17.71 20.09 8.57
N THR A 84 -17.24 18.89 8.84
CA THR A 84 -16.84 18.44 10.18
C THR A 84 -15.37 18.04 10.18
N SER A 85 -14.64 18.46 11.22
CA SER A 85 -13.25 18.02 11.42
C SER A 85 -13.26 16.61 11.98
N VAL A 86 -12.78 15.66 11.18
CA VAL A 86 -12.73 14.23 11.50
C VAL A 86 -11.28 13.80 11.58
N THR A 87 -10.97 13.01 12.60
CA THR A 87 -9.70 12.31 12.72
C THR A 87 -9.90 10.82 12.49
N ILE A 88 -9.08 10.22 11.62
CA ILE A 88 -9.06 8.79 11.38
C ILE A 88 -7.69 8.28 11.83
N VAL A 89 -7.71 7.31 12.75
CA VAL A 89 -6.52 6.61 13.22
C VAL A 89 -6.47 5.26 12.50
N GLU A 90 -5.45 5.10 11.66
CA GLU A 90 -5.15 3.86 10.94
C GLU A 90 -4.12 3.05 11.73
N GLN A 91 -4.47 1.81 12.07
CA GLN A 91 -3.60 0.88 12.79
C GLN A 91 -3.50 -0.42 11.98
N ASN A 92 -2.28 -0.81 11.62
CA ASN A 92 -1.98 -2.06 10.93
C ASN A 92 -0.48 -2.37 11.02
N GLU A 93 -0.14 -3.64 10.82
CA GLU A 93 1.22 -4.08 10.52
C GLU A 93 1.36 -4.46 9.04
N TYR A 94 0.54 -3.85 8.17
CA TYR A 94 0.61 -4.07 6.73
C TYR A 94 2.00 -3.68 6.21
N PRO A 95 2.65 -4.47 5.33
CA PRO A 95 2.16 -5.65 4.61
C PRO A 95 2.44 -7.00 5.30
N PHE A 96 2.81 -7.03 6.58
CA PHE A 96 3.08 -8.28 7.31
C PHE A 96 1.81 -8.89 7.92
N ASP A 97 0.80 -8.06 8.17
CA ASP A 97 -0.55 -8.47 8.56
C ASP A 97 -1.56 -8.22 7.43
N ASP A 98 -2.69 -8.94 7.46
CA ASP A 98 -3.75 -8.91 6.45
C ASP A 98 -4.91 -7.97 6.82
N THR A 99 -4.89 -7.42 8.04
CA THR A 99 -6.00 -6.64 8.60
C THR A 99 -5.59 -5.20 8.88
N ILE A 100 -6.47 -4.26 8.51
CA ILE A 100 -6.30 -2.83 8.71
C ILE A 100 -7.47 -2.29 9.51
N TYR A 101 -7.17 -1.58 10.59
CA TYR A 101 -8.17 -0.95 11.44
C TYR A 101 -8.18 0.55 11.23
N PHE A 102 -9.37 1.12 11.05
CA PHE A 102 -9.60 2.56 11.01
C PHE A 102 -10.56 2.92 12.13
N ARG A 103 -10.09 3.74 13.06
CA ARG A 103 -10.92 4.28 14.15
C ARG A 103 -11.27 5.72 13.86
N PHE A 104 -12.56 6.02 13.87
CA PHE A 104 -13.10 7.34 13.58
C PHE A 104 -13.28 8.13 14.88
N GLN A 105 -12.81 9.38 14.86
CA GLN A 105 -12.96 10.35 15.94
C GLN A 105 -13.58 11.61 15.35
N LEU A 106 -14.76 11.98 15.82
CA LEU A 106 -15.49 13.10 15.27
C LEU A 106 -16.45 13.73 16.29
N PRO A 107 -16.61 15.06 16.30
CA PRO A 107 -17.42 15.75 17.31
C PRO A 107 -18.93 15.57 17.10
N ILE A 108 -19.37 15.32 15.85
CA ILE A 108 -20.77 15.14 15.49
C ILE A 108 -20.90 14.06 14.40
N PRO A 109 -21.98 13.25 14.40
CA PRO A 109 -22.22 12.28 13.33
C PRO A 109 -22.23 12.94 11.95
N THR A 110 -21.45 12.40 11.01
CA THR A 110 -21.21 13.03 9.71
C THR A 110 -21.23 11.99 8.58
N GLN A 111 -21.99 12.27 7.52
CA GLN A 111 -21.96 11.46 6.30
C GLN A 111 -20.83 11.92 5.38
N PHE A 112 -19.94 11.00 5.03
CA PHE A 112 -18.90 11.22 4.03
C PHE A 112 -18.38 9.88 3.51
N ASN A 113 -17.84 9.89 2.29
CA ASN A 113 -17.30 8.70 1.66
C ASN A 113 -15.86 8.44 2.11
N VAL A 114 -15.59 7.19 2.49
CA VAL A 114 -14.25 6.67 2.71
C VAL A 114 -13.94 5.69 1.59
N TYR A 115 -12.99 6.04 0.73
CA TYR A 115 -12.56 5.21 -0.39
C TYR A 115 -11.41 4.31 0.08
N LEU A 116 -11.69 3.03 0.21
CA LEU A 116 -10.72 1.99 0.55
C LEU A 116 -10.18 1.37 -0.73
N ARG A 117 -8.88 1.47 -0.96
CA ARG A 117 -8.27 0.91 -2.16
C ARG A 117 -8.36 -0.61 -2.16
N ILE A 118 -8.81 -1.17 -3.28
CA ILE A 118 -8.76 -2.61 -3.53
C ILE A 118 -7.44 -2.92 -4.26
N PRO A 119 -6.53 -3.69 -3.66
CA PRO A 119 -5.29 -4.01 -4.34
C PRO A 119 -5.51 -5.02 -5.47
N GLN A 120 -4.96 -4.72 -6.65
CA GLN A 120 -5.13 -5.55 -7.85
C GLN A 120 -4.62 -7.00 -7.70
N TRP A 121 -3.69 -7.24 -6.78
CA TRP A 121 -3.15 -8.58 -6.51
C TRP A 121 -4.11 -9.47 -5.72
N CYS A 122 -5.15 -8.90 -5.09
CA CYS A 122 -6.08 -9.64 -4.26
C CYS A 122 -7.01 -10.50 -5.12
N GLN A 123 -6.87 -11.82 -5.02
CA GLN A 123 -7.69 -12.79 -5.76
C GLN A 123 -8.71 -13.51 -4.87
N GLU A 124 -8.62 -13.30 -3.56
CA GLU A 124 -9.52 -13.88 -2.56
C GLU A 124 -10.58 -12.86 -2.12
N SER A 125 -11.57 -13.35 -1.38
CA SER A 125 -12.63 -12.51 -0.82
C SER A 125 -12.05 -11.50 0.14
N ILE A 126 -12.38 -10.23 -0.07
CA ILE A 126 -12.06 -9.15 0.85
C ILE A 126 -13.22 -9.00 1.82
N GLU A 127 -12.92 -8.73 3.08
CA GLU A 127 -13.92 -8.55 4.11
C GLU A 127 -13.85 -7.14 4.69
N LEU A 128 -15.02 -6.55 4.93
CA LEU A 128 -15.16 -5.26 5.56
C LEU A 128 -16.16 -5.37 6.70
N TYR A 129 -15.74 -4.91 7.87
CA TYR A 129 -16.54 -4.91 9.08
C TYR A 129 -16.68 -3.50 9.62
N ILE A 130 -17.86 -3.17 10.12
CA ILE A 130 -18.08 -1.95 10.88
C ILE A 130 -18.64 -2.34 12.24
N ASN A 131 -17.96 -1.95 13.31
CA ASN A 131 -18.34 -2.26 14.69
C ASN A 131 -18.60 -3.78 14.92
N GLY A 132 -17.84 -4.63 14.21
CA GLY A 132 -17.96 -6.09 14.28
C GLY A 132 -18.96 -6.72 13.31
N GLU A 133 -19.79 -5.93 12.61
CA GLU A 133 -20.74 -6.44 11.62
C GLU A 133 -20.13 -6.48 10.22
N ILE A 134 -20.27 -7.60 9.52
CA ILE A 134 -19.80 -7.76 8.13
C ILE A 134 -20.72 -6.96 7.20
N ILE A 135 -20.15 -5.96 6.52
CA ILE A 135 -20.87 -5.16 5.51
C ILE A 135 -20.46 -5.51 4.08
N PHE A 136 -19.30 -6.14 3.90
CA PHE A 136 -18.82 -6.62 2.61
C PHE A 136 -18.02 -7.90 2.81
N ASN A 137 -18.30 -8.92 1.99
CA ASN A 137 -17.55 -10.17 1.93
C ASN A 137 -17.69 -10.78 0.53
N LYS A 138 -16.89 -10.28 -0.42
CA LYS A 138 -16.89 -10.77 -1.80
C LYS A 138 -15.49 -10.67 -2.41
N LYS A 139 -15.25 -11.49 -3.41
CA LYS A 139 -14.06 -11.39 -4.26
C LYS A 139 -14.15 -10.12 -5.11
N PRO A 140 -13.12 -9.26 -5.12
CA PRO A 140 -13.09 -8.09 -5.98
C PRO A 140 -13.03 -8.49 -7.45
N SER A 141 -13.76 -7.75 -8.30
CA SER A 141 -13.69 -7.85 -9.75
C SER A 141 -12.47 -7.08 -10.29
N THR A 142 -12.04 -7.36 -11.52
CA THR A 142 -10.95 -6.60 -12.16
C THR A 142 -11.26 -5.11 -12.37
N ASN A 143 -12.53 -4.72 -12.31
CA ASN A 143 -12.97 -3.34 -12.42
C ASN A 143 -13.08 -2.65 -11.06
N ASP A 144 -12.97 -3.39 -9.95
CA ASP A 144 -13.14 -2.84 -8.60
C ASP A 144 -11.82 -2.20 -8.16
N SER A 145 -11.79 -0.87 -8.14
CA SER A 145 -10.60 -0.12 -7.70
C SER A 145 -10.71 0.33 -6.24
N TYR A 146 -11.93 0.56 -5.76
CA TYR A 146 -12.20 1.06 -4.41
C TYR A 146 -13.49 0.46 -3.85
N LEU A 147 -13.51 0.19 -2.54
CA LEU A 147 -14.73 0.00 -1.75
C LEU A 147 -15.10 1.31 -1.09
N VAL A 148 -16.39 1.66 -1.15
CA VAL A 148 -16.91 2.90 -0.59
C VAL A 148 -18.17 2.59 0.23
N PRO A 149 -18.05 2.43 1.56
CA PRO A 149 -19.22 2.30 2.42
C PRO A 149 -20.04 3.59 2.37
N ASP A 150 -21.34 3.48 2.11
CA ASP A 150 -22.28 4.59 2.27
C ASP A 150 -22.81 4.58 3.71
N ARG A 151 -22.33 5.53 4.52
CA ARG A 151 -22.57 5.56 5.96
C ARG A 151 -22.49 6.96 6.54
N ILE A 152 -23.28 7.18 7.59
CA ILE A 152 -23.08 8.27 8.56
C ILE A 152 -22.13 7.74 9.65
N TRP A 153 -20.94 8.30 9.72
CA TRP A 153 -19.94 7.91 10.71
C TRP A 153 -20.24 8.57 12.05
N CYS A 154 -19.99 7.85 13.13
CA CYS A 154 -20.12 8.31 14.51
C CYS A 154 -18.78 8.22 15.25
N ASP A 155 -18.65 9.00 16.34
CA ASP A 155 -17.46 8.92 17.20
C ASP A 155 -17.26 7.49 17.73
N GLY A 156 -16.04 6.98 17.61
CA GLY A 156 -15.68 5.64 18.05
C GLY A 156 -16.03 4.52 17.07
N ASP A 157 -16.63 4.82 15.91
CA ASP A 157 -16.84 3.81 14.86
C ASP A 157 -15.49 3.14 14.51
N LEU A 158 -15.51 1.82 14.40
CA LEU A 158 -14.38 0.99 14.02
C LEU A 158 -14.66 0.29 12.70
N LEU A 159 -13.89 0.63 11.69
CA LEU A 159 -13.88 -0.03 10.39
C LEU A 159 -12.69 -0.98 10.32
N MET A 160 -12.95 -2.27 10.13
CA MET A 160 -11.91 -3.27 9.92
C MET A 160 -11.94 -3.72 8.46
N PHE A 161 -10.80 -3.59 7.78
CA PHE A 161 -10.62 -3.95 6.39
C PHE A 161 -9.61 -5.08 6.28
N LYS A 162 -10.08 -6.26 5.88
CA LYS A 162 -9.26 -7.47 5.78
C LYS A 162 -9.00 -7.80 4.32
N ILE A 163 -7.72 -7.80 3.95
CA ILE A 163 -7.24 -8.06 2.59
C ILE A 163 -6.34 -9.30 2.64
N PRO A 164 -6.84 -10.50 2.26
CA PRO A 164 -6.09 -11.73 2.43
C PRO A 164 -4.74 -11.72 1.71
N MET A 165 -3.65 -11.85 2.46
CA MET A 165 -2.30 -11.90 1.92
C MET A 165 -1.99 -13.32 1.43
N THR A 166 -1.94 -13.50 0.11
CA THR A 166 -1.77 -14.82 -0.52
C THR A 166 -0.41 -14.98 -1.17
N VAL A 167 0.14 -16.20 -1.10
CA VAL A 167 1.35 -16.57 -1.83
C VAL A 167 0.99 -16.80 -3.29
N GLN A 168 1.62 -16.05 -4.19
CA GLN A 168 1.46 -16.19 -5.64
C GLN A 168 2.80 -16.48 -6.29
N MET A 169 2.78 -17.37 -7.29
CA MET A 169 3.94 -17.70 -8.09
C MET A 169 3.81 -17.09 -9.47
N LYS A 170 4.80 -16.29 -9.89
CA LYS A 170 4.87 -15.75 -11.24
C LYS A 170 6.01 -16.38 -12.02
N ILE A 171 5.67 -17.10 -13.08
CA ILE A 171 6.64 -17.74 -13.97
C ILE A 171 6.95 -16.79 -15.13
N TRP A 172 8.23 -16.51 -15.33
CA TRP A 172 8.75 -15.66 -16.39
C TRP A 172 9.43 -16.51 -17.47
N LEU A 173 8.63 -17.07 -18.40
CA LEU A 173 9.12 -17.91 -19.49
C LEU A 173 10.22 -17.23 -20.32
N LYS A 174 10.04 -15.94 -20.62
CA LYS A 174 11.01 -15.13 -21.40
C LYS A 174 12.28 -14.76 -20.63
N LYS A 175 12.33 -14.99 -19.31
CA LYS A 175 13.51 -14.73 -18.46
C LYS A 175 14.07 -16.05 -17.93
N HIS A 176 14.55 -16.90 -18.83
CA HIS A 176 15.16 -18.19 -18.50
C HIS A 176 14.28 -19.11 -17.63
N ASN A 177 12.95 -19.09 -17.84
CA ASN A 177 11.99 -19.83 -17.00
C ASN A 177 12.13 -19.54 -15.49
N SER A 178 12.52 -18.31 -15.14
CA SER A 178 12.64 -17.89 -13.74
C SER A 178 11.27 -17.78 -13.06
N VAL A 179 11.29 -17.90 -11.74
CA VAL A 179 10.10 -17.84 -10.89
C VAL A 179 10.27 -16.72 -9.87
N SER A 180 9.24 -15.90 -9.69
CA SER A 180 9.13 -14.96 -8.57
C SER A 180 8.05 -15.44 -7.61
N ILE A 181 8.35 -15.39 -6.32
CA ILE A 181 7.38 -15.64 -5.25
C ILE A 181 6.87 -14.28 -4.76
N LEU A 182 5.56 -14.12 -4.67
CA LEU A 182 4.89 -12.91 -4.21
C LEU A 182 4.04 -13.25 -2.98
N TYR A 183 3.95 -12.34 -2.01
CA TYR A 183 3.01 -12.41 -0.90
C TYR A 183 2.29 -11.07 -0.82
N GLY A 184 1.07 -11.02 -1.34
CA GLY A 184 0.37 -9.76 -1.59
C GLY A 184 1.21 -8.76 -2.40
N LEU A 185 1.58 -7.63 -1.78
CA LEU A 185 2.43 -6.59 -2.39
C LEU A 185 3.94 -6.91 -2.36
N LEU A 186 4.38 -7.87 -1.54
CA LEU A 186 5.79 -8.20 -1.36
C LEU A 186 6.29 -9.15 -2.44
N SER A 187 7.52 -8.93 -2.92
CA SER A 187 8.22 -9.83 -3.84
C SER A 187 9.46 -10.40 -3.17
N PHE A 188 9.58 -11.72 -3.16
CA PHE A 188 10.70 -12.42 -2.54
C PHE A 188 11.76 -12.76 -3.58
N CYS A 189 13.00 -12.79 -3.11
CA CYS A 189 14.16 -13.32 -3.81
C CYS A 189 14.85 -14.35 -2.91
N VAL A 190 15.58 -15.28 -3.52
CA VAL A 190 16.38 -16.27 -2.80
C VAL A 190 17.81 -15.78 -2.74
N GLU A 191 18.39 -15.78 -1.55
CA GLU A 191 19.81 -15.53 -1.31
C GLU A 191 20.47 -16.85 -0.87
N TYR A 192 21.63 -17.17 -1.45
CA TYR A 192 22.45 -18.29 -1.02
C TYR A 192 23.42 -17.79 0.06
N LEU A 193 23.34 -18.38 1.25
CA LEU A 193 24.26 -18.14 2.37
C LEU A 193 25.60 -18.86 2.17
#